data_AF-X1M599-F1
#
_entry.id   AF-X1M599-F1
#
_cell.length_a   1.000
_cell.length_b   1.000
_cell.length_c   1.000
_cell.angle_alpha   90.00
_cell.angle_beta   90.00
_cell.angle_gamma   90.00
#
_symmetry.space_group_name_H-M   'P 1'
#
loop_
_entity.id
_entity.type
_entity.pdbx_description
1 polymer ?
#
loop_
_entity_poly.entity_id
_entity_poly.type
_entity_poly.pdbx_seq_one_letter_code
_entity_poly.pdbx_strand_id
1 'polypeptide(L)' 'LDSDAFGKNISYIAQEKYSLADAENILFISDGDRWLKNIQVGYLPGSVHQLDHYHLKKKLKKA' A
#
# COMPACT_ATOMS: atom_id res chain seq x y z
N LEU A 1 -7.62 -16.61 -5.26
CA LEU A 1 -6.33 -15.92 -5.50
C LEU A 1 -5.59 -15.90 -4.18
N ASP A 2 -4.38 -16.47 -4.16
CA ASP A 2 -3.49 -16.55 -2.99
C ASP A 2 -2.91 -15.16 -2.69
N SER A 3 -3.07 -14.68 -1.45
CA SER A 3 -2.60 -13.35 -1.03
C SER A 3 -1.07 -13.23 -1.06
N ASP A 4 -0.34 -14.35 -0.99
CA ASP A 4 1.12 -14.37 -1.07
C ASP A 4 1.61 -14.17 -2.52
N ALA A 5 0.88 -14.75 -3.47
CA ALA A 5 1.08 -14.49 -4.90
C ALA A 5 0.72 -13.04 -5.28
N PHE A 6 -0.30 -12.47 -4.64
CA PHE A 6 -0.71 -11.07 -4.84
C PHE A 6 0.37 -10.08 -4.40
N GLY A 7 0.96 -10.25 -3.21
CA GLY A 7 2.00 -9.35 -2.69
C GLY A 7 3.34 -9.44 -3.42
N LYS A 8 3.78 -10.65 -3.79
CA LYS A 8 5.02 -10.84 -4.56
C LYS A 8 4.94 -10.21 -5.96
N ASN A 9 3.77 -10.30 -6.60
CA ASN A 9 3.51 -9.63 -7.87
C ASN A 9 3.56 -8.11 -7.72
N ILE A 10 2.88 -7.54 -6.73
CA ILE A 10 2.80 -6.08 -6.52
C ILE A 10 4.18 -5.42 -6.46
N SER A 11 5.19 -6.13 -5.97
CA SER A 11 6.41 -5.53 -5.45
C SER A 11 7.60 -5.71 -6.37
N TYR A 12 7.63 -6.84 -7.07
CA TYR A 12 8.44 -6.95 -8.28
C TYR A 12 7.92 -6.01 -9.37
N ILE A 13 6.60 -5.86 -9.52
CA ILE A 13 5.99 -4.83 -10.37
C ILE A 13 6.38 -3.43 -9.90
N ALA A 14 6.40 -3.17 -8.59
CA ALA A 14 6.74 -1.86 -8.06
C ALA A 14 8.23 -1.50 -8.28
N GLN A 15 9.11 -2.46 -8.03
CA GLN A 15 10.56 -2.31 -8.24
C GLN A 15 10.92 -2.21 -9.74
N GLU A 16 10.29 -2.97 -10.63
CA GLU A 16 10.51 -2.84 -12.08
C GLU A 16 9.96 -1.53 -12.67
N LYS A 17 8.79 -1.05 -12.22
CA LYS A 17 8.07 0.04 -12.90
C LYS A 17 8.32 1.44 -12.37
N TYR A 18 8.69 1.57 -11.11
CA TYR A 18 8.76 2.88 -10.46
C TYR A 18 10.15 3.25 -10.01
N SER A 19 11.14 2.41 -10.32
CA SER A 19 12.42 2.43 -9.63
C SER A 19 12.14 2.70 -8.16
N LEU A 20 11.37 1.81 -7.53
CA LEU A 20 11.05 1.99 -6.13
C LEU A 20 12.34 2.13 -5.28
N ALA A 21 13.43 1.60 -5.82
CA ALA A 21 14.81 1.83 -5.39
C ALA A 21 15.29 3.30 -5.41
N ASP A 22 14.72 4.16 -6.26
CA ASP A 22 15.15 5.55 -6.51
C ASP A 22 14.07 6.60 -6.15
N ALA A 23 12.88 6.19 -5.74
CA ALA A 23 11.79 7.12 -5.42
C ALA A 23 12.09 7.93 -4.14
N GLU A 24 11.97 9.27 -4.20
CA GLU A 24 12.20 10.14 -3.03
C GLU A 24 11.12 9.97 -1.94
N ASN A 25 9.86 9.84 -2.35
CA ASN A 25 8.74 9.60 -1.43
C ASN A 25 7.74 8.65 -2.09
N ILE A 26 7.41 7.57 -1.40
CA ILE A 26 6.43 6.58 -1.87
C ILE A 26 5.14 6.83 -1.08
N LEU A 27 3.97 6.63 -1.68
CA LEU A 27 2.69 6.66 -0.97
C LEU A 27 1.99 5.32 -1.15
N PHE A 28 1.51 4.74 -0.05
CA PHE A 28 0.76 3.50 -0.07
C PHE A 28 -0.67 3.77 0.37
N ILE A 29 -1.62 3.61 -0.55
CA ILE A 29 -3.02 3.89 -0.30
C ILE A 29 -3.79 2.58 -0.16
N SER A 30 -4.53 2.41 0.93
CA SER A 30 -5.32 1.20 1.16
C SER A 30 -6.54 1.46 2.03
N ASP A 31 -7.44 0.49 2.15
CA ASP A 31 -8.64 0.52 3.02
C ASP A 31 -8.36 0.60 4.52
N GLY A 32 -7.08 0.61 4.90
CA GLY A 32 -6.62 0.69 6.27
C GLY A 32 -6.72 -0.60 7.05
N ASP A 33 -7.10 -1.70 6.38
CA ASP A 33 -7.03 -3.02 6.98
C ASP A 33 -5.59 -3.33 7.39
N ARG A 34 -5.50 -4.00 8.53
CA ARG A 34 -4.22 -4.28 9.17
C ARG A 34 -3.28 -5.10 8.27
N TRP A 35 -3.84 -5.99 7.44
CA TRP A 35 -3.04 -6.82 6.53
C TRP A 35 -2.42 -6.00 5.38
N LEU A 36 -3.09 -4.93 4.93
CA LEU A 36 -2.56 -4.05 3.89
C LEU A 36 -1.44 -3.15 4.43
N LYS A 37 -1.52 -2.70 5.68
CA LYS A 37 -0.38 -2.06 6.35
C LYS A 37 0.83 -2.98 6.45
N ASN A 38 0.61 -4.27 6.69
CA ASN A 38 1.70 -5.24 6.71
C ASN A 38 2.32 -5.45 5.31
N ILE A 39 1.52 -5.36 4.23
CA ILE A 39 2.01 -5.38 2.83
C ILE A 39 2.85 -4.14 2.52
N GLN A 40 2.42 -2.95 2.93
CA GLN A 40 3.20 -1.73 2.78
C GLN A 40 4.61 -1.86 3.35
N VAL A 41 4.70 -2.23 4.63
CA VAL A 41 5.96 -2.29 5.36
C VAL A 41 6.89 -3.31 4.70
N GLY A 42 6.34 -4.40 4.15
CA GLY A 42 7.10 -5.46 3.50
C GLY A 42 7.55 -5.17 2.07
N TYR A 43 6.83 -4.32 1.33
CA TYR A 43 6.99 -4.23 -0.13
C TYR A 43 7.15 -2.80 -0.68
N LEU A 44 6.81 -1.80 0.13
CA LEU A 44 6.91 -0.38 -0.19
C LEU A 44 7.48 0.38 1.04
N PRO A 45 8.67 0.01 1.55
CA PRO A 45 9.24 0.66 2.73
C PRO A 45 9.55 2.14 2.45
N GLY A 46 9.34 2.99 3.45
CA GLY A 46 9.48 4.44 3.28
C GLY A 46 8.24 5.10 2.67
N SER A 47 7.25 4.31 2.25
CA SER A 47 6.00 4.90 1.81
C SER A 47 5.21 5.50 2.97
N VAL A 48 4.46 6.56 2.74
CA VAL A 48 3.45 7.03 3.71
C VAL A 48 2.15 6.28 3.45
N HIS A 49 1.60 5.64 4.48
CA HIS A 49 0.29 5.02 4.40
C HIS A 49 -0.81 6.08 4.45
N GLN A 50 -1.72 6.01 3.49
CA GLN A 50 -2.93 6.82 3.51
C GLN A 50 -4.16 5.92 3.35
N LEU A 51 -5.18 6.19 4.17
CA LEU A 51 -6.47 5.55 4.02
C LEU A 51 -7.10 5.99 2.69
N ASP A 52 -7.63 5.05 1.91
CA ASP A 52 -8.31 5.43 0.67
C ASP A 52 -9.55 6.28 0.96
N HIS A 53 -9.94 7.05 -0.06
CA HIS A 53 -11.01 8.03 0.07
C HIS A 53 -12.35 7.41 0.51
N TYR A 54 -12.69 6.21 0.05
CA TYR A 54 -13.94 5.57 0.41
C TYR A 54 -13.96 5.21 1.90
N HIS A 55 -12.90 4.57 2.38
CA HIS A 55 -12.78 4.19 3.79
C HIS A 55 -12.61 5.42 4.69
N LEU A 56 -11.92 6.45 4.22
CA LEU A 56 -11.82 7.73 4.91
C LEU A 56 -13.17 8.43 5.03
N LYS A 57 -13.92 8.58 3.94
CA LYS A 57 -15.26 9.18 3.95
C LYS A 57 -16.23 8.39 4.83
N LYS A 58 -16.15 7.06 4.81
CA LYS A 58 -16.95 6.19 5.68
C LYS A 58 -16.58 6.37 7.15
N LYS A 59 -15.29 6.53 7.46
CA LYS A 59 -14.81 6.81 8.82
C LYS A 59 -15.25 8.20 9.31
N LEU A 60 -15.13 9.22 8.46
CA LEU A 60 -15.53 10.60 8.79
C LEU A 60 -17.04 10.77 8.96
N LYS A 61 -17.87 9.98 8.26
CA LYS A 61 -19.32 9.94 8.47
C LYS A 61 -19.75 9.22 9.75
N LYS A 62 -18.84 8.47 10.38
CA LYS A 62 -19.06 7.74 11.63
C LYS A 62 -18.48 8.45 12.85
N ALA A 63 -17.72 9.52 12.63
CA ALA A 63 -17.20 10.42 13.67
C ALA A 63 -18.18 11.58 13.86
#